data_AF-A0A437UCE1-F1
#
_entry.id   AF-A0A437UCE1-F1
#
_cell.length_a   1.000
_cell.length_b   1.000
_cell.length_c   1.000
_cell.angle_alpha   90.00
_cell.angle_beta   90.00
_cell.angle_gamma   90.00
#
_symmetry.space_group_name_H-M   'P 1'
#
loop_
_entity.id
_entity.type
_entity.pdbx_description
1 polymer ?
#
loop_
_entity_poly.entity_id
_entity_poly.type
_entity_poly.pdbx_seq_one_letter_code
_entity_poly.pdbx_strand_id
1 'polypeptide(L)'
;MKRFFLLLGLITITNIKAQNKAGIKIGYIDMEYILENTPDYKEASSQLEEKAQKWKQDIETKKNAINKLKETLKSESALLTKELIKEREEEIKFQENQLLDYQQKRFGSRGDLALQKEAILKPVQDQVFNAVQDLAEKKQYDYIFDKSSAQLTMLFSAKRFDISDLVVRIITRAEKREELNKKQQKALEEKEAKEDEIAENTNLAERKKILDEKKSRREQILEARRSETEKKRKDYEEKRKKQLEEQEAKKTGITIDSSKNNSSQNNTVNTQSVNFNKREDKKTSQDSTRIIREAARQELIEKNKKTLEERKKALEEKRKKILEDKEAQRKAQEEKKSTN
;
A
#
# COMPACT_ATOMS: atom_id res chain seq x y z
N MET A 1 42.73 48.33 30.47
CA MET A 1 42.62 46.90 30.07
C MET A 1 41.43 46.19 30.72
N LYS A 2 41.37 45.91 32.03
CA LYS A 2 40.28 45.08 32.66
C LYS A 2 38.83 45.44 32.25
N ARG A 3 38.47 46.73 32.16
CA ARG A 3 37.13 47.18 31.70
C ARG A 3 36.82 46.82 30.23
N PHE A 4 37.83 46.65 29.39
CA PHE A 4 37.69 46.29 27.97
C PHE A 4 37.35 44.79 27.80
N PHE A 5 37.93 43.92 28.65
CA PHE A 5 37.57 42.51 28.70
C PHE A 5 36.11 42.30 29.17
N LEU A 6 35.63 43.11 30.12
CA LEU A 6 34.21 43.10 30.53
C LEU A 6 33.26 43.47 29.38
N LEU A 7 33.60 44.49 28.58
CA LEU A 7 32.84 44.85 27.38
C LEU A 7 32.87 43.74 26.32
N LEU A 8 34.03 43.12 26.08
CA LEU A 8 34.18 42.03 25.12
C LEU A 8 33.36 40.79 25.54
N GLY A 9 33.35 40.45 26.82
CA GLY A 9 32.51 39.37 27.37
C GLY A 9 31.01 39.65 27.29
N LEU A 10 30.58 40.90 27.41
CA LEU A 10 29.17 41.27 27.24
C LEU A 10 28.71 41.09 25.78
N ILE A 11 29.59 41.36 24.81
CA ILE A 11 29.33 41.21 23.37
C ILE A 11 29.29 39.73 22.94
N THR A 12 30.06 38.83 23.55
CA THR A 12 29.99 37.39 23.21
C THR A 12 28.70 36.74 23.72
N ILE A 13 28.19 37.14 24.90
CA ILE A 13 26.95 36.59 25.49
C ILE A 13 25.71 36.89 24.63
N THR A 14 25.64 38.08 24.00
CA THR A 14 24.49 38.44 23.14
C THR A 14 24.42 37.61 21.85
N ASN A 15 25.56 37.13 21.33
CA ASN A 15 25.62 36.39 20.08
C ASN A 15 25.07 34.96 20.17
N ILE A 16 25.08 34.33 21.36
CA ILE A 16 24.62 32.94 21.55
C ILE A 16 23.11 32.80 21.27
N LYS A 17 22.32 33.85 21.51
CA LYS A 17 20.86 33.84 21.24
C LYS A 17 20.52 33.97 19.75
N ALA A 18 21.45 34.38 18.90
CA ALA A 18 21.19 34.70 17.49
C ALA A 18 21.15 33.48 16.54
N GLN A 19 21.62 32.31 16.98
CA GLN A 19 21.71 31.12 16.12
C GLN A 19 20.45 30.23 16.14
N ASN A 20 19.54 30.42 17.10
CA ASN A 20 18.22 29.78 17.10
C ASN A 20 17.23 30.50 16.17
N LYS A 21 17.62 30.72 14.91
CA LYS A 21 16.64 30.97 13.85
C LYS A 21 15.92 29.66 13.58
N ALA A 22 14.66 29.56 14.00
CA ALA A 22 13.79 28.49 13.53
C ALA A 22 13.80 28.51 12.00
N GLY A 23 14.24 27.42 11.38
CA GLY A 23 14.23 27.31 9.93
C GLY A 23 12.78 27.23 9.44
N ILE A 24 12.47 27.98 8.38
CA ILE A 24 11.13 28.08 7.80
C ILE A 24 10.58 26.67 7.57
N LYS A 25 9.51 26.31 8.28
CA LYS A 25 8.83 25.02 8.16
C LYS A 25 7.86 25.07 6.98
N ILE A 26 8.28 24.47 5.89
CA ILE A 26 7.49 24.33 4.66
C ILE A 26 6.89 22.92 4.60
N GLY A 27 5.58 22.83 4.38
CA GLY A 27 4.88 21.61 4.00
C GLY A 27 4.33 21.69 2.57
N TYR A 28 3.88 20.56 2.04
CA TYR A 28 3.03 20.55 0.85
C TYR A 28 1.90 19.51 0.96
N ILE A 29 0.79 19.80 0.28
CA ILE A 29 -0.33 18.89 0.05
C ILE A 29 -0.43 18.54 -1.43
N ASP A 30 -1.13 17.46 -1.73
CA ASP A 30 -1.60 17.11 -3.07
C ASP A 30 -3.13 17.08 -3.02
N MET A 31 -3.78 18.15 -3.48
CA MET A 31 -5.24 18.30 -3.42
C MET A 31 -5.96 17.18 -4.19
N GLU A 32 -5.44 16.77 -5.36
CA GLU A 32 -6.04 15.71 -6.17
C GLU A 32 -6.00 14.35 -5.45
N TYR A 33 -4.87 14.02 -4.82
CA TYR A 33 -4.78 12.84 -3.94
C TYR A 33 -5.74 12.92 -2.74
N ILE A 34 -5.87 14.08 -2.10
CA ILE A 34 -6.79 14.24 -0.95
C ILE A 34 -8.24 14.02 -1.38
N LEU A 35 -8.65 14.60 -2.51
CA LEU A 35 -9.99 14.42 -3.08
C LEU A 35 -10.29 12.95 -3.41
N GLU A 36 -9.38 12.23 -4.09
CA GLU A 36 -9.59 10.82 -4.45
C GLU A 36 -9.75 9.89 -3.22
N ASN A 37 -9.12 10.25 -2.10
CA ASN A 37 -9.16 9.49 -0.84
C ASN A 37 -10.25 9.97 0.13
N THR A 38 -11.00 11.03 -0.19
CA THR A 38 -12.14 11.52 0.60
C THR A 38 -13.41 10.76 0.19
N PRO A 39 -14.08 10.02 1.12
CA PRO A 39 -15.25 9.19 0.80
C PRO A 39 -16.39 9.97 0.13
N ASP A 40 -16.77 11.11 0.70
CA ASP A 40 -17.89 11.94 0.26
C ASP A 40 -17.68 12.46 -1.18
N TYR A 41 -16.48 12.96 -1.47
CA TYR A 41 -16.10 13.38 -2.83
C TYR A 41 -16.20 12.22 -3.82
N LYS A 42 -15.71 11.04 -3.42
CA LYS A 42 -15.67 9.86 -4.29
C LYS A 42 -17.07 9.34 -4.62
N GLU A 43 -17.97 9.29 -3.65
CA GLU A 43 -19.36 8.90 -3.91
C GLU A 43 -20.07 9.95 -4.79
N ALA A 44 -20.00 11.23 -4.41
CA ALA A 44 -20.67 12.31 -5.13
C ALA A 44 -20.16 12.44 -6.58
N SER A 45 -18.84 12.27 -6.81
CA SER A 45 -18.24 12.21 -8.15
C SER A 45 -18.72 11.00 -8.95
N SER A 46 -18.88 9.83 -8.32
CA SER A 46 -19.40 8.62 -8.97
C SER A 46 -20.87 8.80 -9.38
N GLN A 47 -21.72 9.34 -8.50
CA GLN A 47 -23.10 9.69 -8.81
C GLN A 47 -23.20 10.74 -9.93
N LEU A 48 -22.26 11.71 -10.00
CA LEU A 48 -22.21 12.71 -11.05
C LEU A 48 -21.75 12.13 -12.40
N GLU A 49 -20.80 11.18 -12.39
CA GLU A 49 -20.41 10.47 -13.60
C GLU A 49 -21.57 9.63 -14.16
N GLU A 50 -22.33 8.93 -13.31
CA GLU A 50 -23.51 8.18 -13.75
C GLU A 50 -24.57 9.09 -14.42
N LYS A 51 -24.83 10.28 -13.85
CA LYS A 51 -25.68 11.31 -14.46
C LYS A 51 -25.13 11.79 -15.81
N ALA A 52 -23.81 12.02 -15.89
CA ALA A 52 -23.15 12.44 -17.13
C ALA A 52 -23.18 11.35 -18.22
N GLN A 53 -23.10 10.06 -17.85
CA GLN A 53 -23.28 8.95 -18.78
C GLN A 53 -24.72 8.88 -19.31
N LYS A 54 -25.72 9.02 -18.43
CA LYS A 54 -27.15 9.10 -18.83
C LYS A 54 -27.40 10.25 -19.82
N TRP A 55 -26.89 11.46 -19.56
CA TRP A 55 -27.04 12.58 -20.50
C TRP A 55 -26.33 12.36 -21.84
N LYS A 56 -25.18 11.68 -21.87
CA LYS A 56 -24.54 11.27 -23.14
C LYS A 56 -25.43 10.31 -23.93
N GLN A 57 -26.06 9.35 -23.26
CA GLN A 57 -26.99 8.40 -23.88
C GLN A 57 -28.28 9.08 -24.38
N ASP A 58 -28.82 10.07 -23.65
CA ASP A 58 -29.93 10.92 -24.12
C ASP A 58 -29.55 11.64 -25.44
N ILE A 59 -28.35 12.24 -25.45
CA ILE A 59 -27.81 13.00 -26.59
C ILE A 59 -27.63 12.09 -27.81
N GLU A 60 -27.05 10.91 -27.63
CA GLU A 60 -26.85 9.94 -28.70
C GLU A 60 -28.19 9.42 -29.25
N THR A 61 -29.15 9.12 -28.37
CA THR A 61 -30.49 8.66 -28.74
C THR A 61 -31.23 9.72 -29.56
N LYS A 62 -31.19 10.99 -29.12
CA LYS A 62 -31.76 12.14 -29.86
C LYS A 62 -31.06 12.37 -31.20
N LYS A 63 -29.73 12.32 -31.22
CA LYS A 63 -28.92 12.46 -32.45
C LYS A 63 -29.27 11.38 -33.48
N ASN A 64 -29.43 10.14 -33.04
CA ASN A 64 -29.78 9.02 -33.92
C ASN A 64 -31.22 9.12 -34.43
N ALA A 65 -32.16 9.64 -33.63
CA ALA A 65 -33.52 9.96 -34.10
C ALA A 65 -33.52 11.06 -35.18
N ILE A 66 -32.78 12.16 -34.96
CA ILE A 66 -32.64 13.25 -35.93
C ILE A 66 -31.98 12.77 -37.23
N ASN A 67 -30.92 11.96 -37.15
CA ASN A 67 -30.29 11.35 -38.32
C ASN A 67 -31.28 10.51 -39.12
N LYS A 68 -32.08 9.67 -38.44
CA LYS A 68 -33.12 8.87 -39.09
C LYS A 68 -34.18 9.73 -39.78
N LEU A 69 -34.63 10.83 -39.15
CA LEU A 69 -35.57 11.77 -39.78
C LEU A 69 -34.97 12.42 -41.03
N LYS A 70 -33.67 12.78 -41.02
CA LYS A 70 -32.95 13.28 -42.21
C LYS A 70 -32.84 12.23 -43.31
N GLU A 71 -32.56 10.98 -42.98
CA GLU A 71 -32.50 9.88 -43.94
C GLU A 71 -33.86 9.59 -44.55
N THR A 72 -34.93 9.51 -43.74
CA THR A 72 -36.31 9.36 -44.20
C THR A 72 -36.75 10.53 -45.07
N LEU A 73 -36.49 11.77 -44.68
CA LEU A 73 -36.81 12.92 -45.52
C LEU A 73 -36.05 12.87 -46.86
N LYS A 74 -34.77 12.48 -46.85
CA LYS A 74 -33.97 12.33 -48.07
C LYS A 74 -34.55 11.26 -49.00
N SER A 75 -34.97 10.10 -48.51
CA SER A 75 -35.57 9.04 -49.32
C SER A 75 -37.00 9.36 -49.79
N GLU A 76 -37.80 10.02 -48.95
CA GLU A 76 -39.19 10.39 -49.29
C GLU A 76 -39.28 11.66 -50.15
N SER A 77 -38.25 12.52 -50.19
CA SER A 77 -38.28 13.85 -50.83
C SER A 77 -38.82 13.87 -52.27
N ALA A 78 -38.59 12.82 -53.07
CA ALA A 78 -39.08 12.71 -54.44
C ALA A 78 -40.62 12.47 -54.55
N LEU A 79 -41.28 12.14 -53.44
CA LEU A 79 -42.71 11.83 -53.34
C LEU A 79 -43.51 12.89 -52.55
N LEU A 80 -42.83 13.86 -51.94
CA LEU A 80 -43.42 14.88 -51.07
C LEU A 80 -43.64 16.22 -51.82
N THR A 81 -44.60 17.02 -51.38
CA THR A 81 -44.77 18.39 -51.88
C THR A 81 -43.68 19.31 -51.30
N LYS A 82 -43.33 20.39 -52.01
CA LYS A 82 -42.32 21.36 -51.55
C LYS A 82 -42.63 21.96 -50.17
N GLU A 83 -43.91 22.13 -49.87
CA GLU A 83 -44.40 22.66 -48.59
C GLU A 83 -44.22 21.65 -47.46
N LEU A 84 -44.58 20.38 -47.68
CA LEU A 84 -44.38 19.29 -46.72
C LEU A 84 -42.89 18.95 -46.52
N ILE A 85 -42.04 19.14 -47.52
CA ILE A 85 -40.58 19.07 -47.36
C ILE A 85 -40.09 20.18 -46.42
N LYS A 86 -40.50 21.44 -46.67
CA LYS A 86 -40.11 22.59 -45.83
C LYS A 86 -40.56 22.43 -44.37
N GLU A 87 -41.77 21.93 -44.13
CA GLU A 87 -42.27 21.60 -42.78
C GLU A 87 -41.37 20.56 -42.08
N ARG A 88 -41.00 19.47 -42.79
CA ARG A 88 -40.10 18.43 -42.28
C ARG A 88 -38.67 18.97 -42.01
N GLU A 89 -38.16 19.87 -42.85
CA GLU A 89 -36.87 20.54 -42.65
C GLU A 89 -36.89 21.46 -41.42
N GLU A 90 -37.98 22.20 -41.21
CA GLU A 90 -38.15 23.10 -40.07
C GLU A 90 -38.27 22.32 -38.74
N GLU A 91 -39.00 21.21 -38.71
CA GLU A 91 -39.05 20.31 -37.55
C GLU A 91 -37.69 19.64 -37.24
N ILE A 92 -36.99 19.13 -38.26
CA ILE A 92 -35.64 18.57 -38.08
C ILE A 92 -34.69 19.62 -37.50
N LYS A 93 -34.72 20.85 -38.03
CA LYS A 93 -33.90 21.97 -37.56
C LYS A 93 -34.26 22.40 -36.13
N PHE A 94 -35.55 22.33 -35.77
CA PHE A 94 -36.00 22.58 -34.40
C PHE A 94 -35.47 21.52 -33.43
N GLN A 95 -35.50 20.23 -33.79
CA GLN A 95 -34.91 19.15 -33.00
C GLN A 95 -33.38 19.26 -32.89
N GLU A 96 -32.68 19.70 -33.94
CA GLU A 96 -31.24 19.98 -33.90
C GLU A 96 -30.91 21.11 -32.92
N ASN A 97 -31.66 22.21 -32.96
CA ASN A 97 -31.49 23.31 -32.00
C ASN A 97 -31.75 22.84 -30.56
N GLN A 98 -32.82 22.08 -30.30
CA GLN A 98 -33.06 21.48 -28.98
C GLN A 98 -31.93 20.56 -28.52
N LEU A 99 -31.31 19.80 -29.43
CA LEU A 99 -30.17 18.93 -29.10
C LEU A 99 -28.93 19.76 -28.74
N LEU A 100 -28.65 20.84 -29.46
CA LEU A 100 -27.56 21.77 -29.16
C LEU A 100 -27.79 22.49 -27.83
N ASP A 101 -29.00 22.98 -27.56
CA ASP A 101 -29.38 23.60 -26.29
C ASP A 101 -29.27 22.60 -25.12
N TYR A 102 -29.67 21.34 -25.32
CA TYR A 102 -29.49 20.29 -24.32
C TYR A 102 -28.01 19.98 -24.07
N GLN A 103 -27.20 19.86 -25.13
CA GLN A 103 -25.75 19.68 -25.02
C GLN A 103 -25.10 20.84 -24.25
N GLN A 104 -25.40 22.09 -24.62
CA GLN A 104 -24.85 23.27 -23.97
C GLN A 104 -25.32 23.41 -22.52
N LYS A 105 -26.59 23.10 -22.23
CA LYS A 105 -27.13 23.10 -20.87
C LYS A 105 -26.49 22.04 -19.97
N ARG A 106 -26.19 20.84 -20.49
CA ARG A 106 -25.57 19.77 -19.68
C ARG A 106 -24.04 19.90 -19.59
N PHE A 107 -23.37 20.16 -20.71
CA PHE A 107 -21.91 20.02 -20.88
C PHE A 107 -21.18 21.31 -21.27
N GLY A 108 -21.87 22.43 -21.47
CA GLY A 108 -21.24 23.73 -21.72
C GLY A 108 -20.45 24.24 -20.51
N SER A 109 -19.66 25.31 -20.70
CA SER A 109 -18.73 25.85 -19.69
C SER A 109 -19.37 26.32 -18.37
N ARG A 110 -20.69 26.53 -18.35
CA ARG A 110 -21.52 26.76 -17.15
C ARG A 110 -22.75 25.85 -17.12
N GLY A 111 -22.66 24.69 -17.77
CA GLY A 111 -23.72 23.69 -17.79
C GLY A 111 -23.86 22.92 -16.47
N ASP A 112 -24.93 22.15 -16.35
CA ASP A 112 -25.31 21.38 -15.16
C ASP A 112 -24.17 20.49 -14.62
N LEU A 113 -23.31 19.94 -15.50
CA LEU A 113 -22.14 19.16 -15.10
C LEU A 113 -21.06 20.01 -14.44
N ALA A 114 -20.76 21.19 -14.98
CA ALA A 114 -19.74 22.08 -14.44
C ALA A 114 -20.17 22.63 -13.07
N LEU A 115 -21.44 23.05 -12.96
CA LEU A 115 -22.02 23.54 -11.72
C LEU A 115 -22.08 22.45 -10.63
N GLN A 116 -22.43 21.21 -10.98
CA GLN A 116 -22.40 20.10 -10.01
C GLN A 116 -20.98 19.69 -9.62
N LYS A 117 -20.00 19.75 -10.53
CA LYS A 117 -18.58 19.56 -10.17
C LYS A 117 -18.11 20.61 -9.16
N GLU A 118 -18.41 21.89 -9.39
CA GLU A 118 -18.06 22.95 -8.44
C GLU A 118 -18.77 22.75 -7.09
N ALA A 119 -20.07 22.47 -7.09
CA ALA A 119 -20.86 22.28 -5.87
C ALA A 119 -20.39 21.10 -4.99
N ILE A 120 -19.82 20.04 -5.59
CA ILE A 120 -19.21 18.91 -4.87
C ILE A 120 -17.77 19.25 -4.42
N LEU A 121 -17.00 19.94 -5.26
CA LEU A 121 -15.61 20.27 -4.99
C LEU A 121 -15.45 21.32 -3.86
N LYS A 122 -16.31 22.33 -3.82
CA LYS A 122 -16.24 23.43 -2.84
C LYS A 122 -16.24 22.99 -1.36
N PRO A 123 -17.24 22.25 -0.84
CA PRO A 123 -17.26 21.88 0.57
C PRO A 123 -16.04 21.06 0.99
N VAL A 124 -15.50 20.23 0.09
CA VAL A 124 -14.29 19.44 0.36
C VAL A 124 -13.04 20.32 0.31
N GLN A 125 -12.94 21.30 -0.59
CA GLN A 125 -11.89 22.31 -0.54
C GLN A 125 -11.91 23.11 0.77
N ASP A 126 -13.09 23.46 1.28
CA ASP A 126 -13.24 24.18 2.56
C ASP A 126 -12.86 23.29 3.77
N GLN A 127 -13.25 22.01 3.77
CA GLN A 127 -12.79 21.01 4.75
C GLN A 127 -11.26 20.85 4.73
N VAL A 128 -10.65 20.74 3.54
CA VAL A 128 -9.20 20.66 3.36
C VAL A 128 -8.51 21.92 3.89
N PHE A 129 -9.01 23.11 3.54
CA PHE A 129 -8.45 24.38 4.00
C PHE A 129 -8.44 24.47 5.53
N ASN A 130 -9.56 24.15 6.17
CA ASN A 130 -9.67 24.14 7.64
C ASN A 130 -8.71 23.12 8.26
N ALA A 131 -8.67 21.88 7.76
CA ALA A 131 -7.75 20.84 8.25
C ALA A 131 -6.25 21.21 8.06
N VAL A 132 -5.94 21.93 6.98
CA VAL A 132 -4.59 22.44 6.67
C VAL A 132 -4.21 23.58 7.62
N GLN A 133 -5.11 24.52 7.91
CA GLN A 133 -4.86 25.58 8.90
C GLN A 133 -4.63 24.98 10.30
N ASP A 134 -5.51 24.07 10.72
CA ASP A 134 -5.42 23.35 12.00
C ASP A 134 -4.04 22.66 12.16
N LEU A 135 -3.56 22.03 11.08
CA LEU A 135 -2.27 21.35 11.04
C LEU A 135 -1.09 22.34 10.97
N ALA A 136 -1.26 23.48 10.29
CA ALA A 136 -0.28 24.56 10.22
C ALA A 136 0.00 25.14 11.61
N GLU A 137 -1.05 25.47 12.37
CA GLU A 137 -0.93 25.98 13.73
C GLU A 137 -0.32 24.93 14.67
N LYS A 138 -0.87 23.71 14.69
CA LYS A 138 -0.43 22.63 15.61
C LYS A 138 1.02 22.19 15.39
N LYS A 139 1.53 22.22 14.15
CA LYS A 139 2.92 21.85 13.83
C LYS A 139 3.84 23.06 13.59
N GLN A 140 3.30 24.27 13.62
CA GLN A 140 3.95 25.53 13.27
C GLN A 140 4.62 25.43 11.89
N TYR A 141 3.82 25.23 10.83
CA TYR A 141 4.26 25.44 9.46
C TYR A 141 4.12 26.92 9.11
N ASP A 142 5.17 27.52 8.54
CA ASP A 142 5.15 28.90 8.06
C ASP A 142 4.49 28.99 6.67
N TYR A 143 4.62 27.94 5.86
CA TYR A 143 4.03 27.84 4.52
C TYR A 143 3.58 26.41 4.22
N ILE A 144 2.42 26.27 3.58
CA ILE A 144 1.94 25.02 2.99
C ILE A 144 1.57 25.31 1.54
N PHE A 145 2.12 24.53 0.61
CA PHE A 145 1.86 24.66 -0.83
C PHE A 145 1.01 23.49 -1.34
N ASP A 146 0.08 23.75 -2.24
CA ASP A 146 -0.59 22.69 -3.00
C ASP A 146 0.22 22.35 -4.26
N LYS A 147 0.51 21.06 -4.43
CA LYS A 147 1.20 20.46 -5.58
C LYS A 147 0.29 20.34 -6.81
N SER A 148 -1.03 20.28 -6.62
CA SER A 148 -2.02 20.20 -7.71
C SER A 148 -2.34 21.58 -8.32
N SER A 149 -1.92 22.67 -7.68
CA SER A 149 -2.19 24.04 -8.12
C SER A 149 -1.35 24.44 -9.33
N ALA A 150 -2.04 24.76 -10.45
CA ALA A 150 -1.44 25.08 -11.74
C ALA A 150 -0.48 26.29 -11.73
N GLN A 151 -0.48 27.11 -10.67
CA GLN A 151 0.38 28.28 -10.51
C GLN A 151 1.79 27.95 -9.98
N LEU A 152 2.04 26.75 -9.42
CA LEU A 152 3.33 26.41 -8.79
C LEU A 152 3.86 25.03 -9.20
N THR A 153 4.64 24.99 -10.29
CA THR A 153 5.28 23.76 -10.78
C THR A 153 6.40 23.27 -9.84
N MET A 154 6.07 22.35 -8.94
CA MET A 154 7.00 21.76 -7.97
C MET A 154 7.91 20.71 -8.63
N LEU A 155 9.09 21.12 -9.10
CA LEU A 155 10.05 20.24 -9.81
C LEU A 155 10.58 19.07 -8.98
N PHE A 156 10.78 19.28 -7.68
CA PHE A 156 11.21 18.25 -6.73
C PHE A 156 10.81 18.62 -5.30
N SER A 157 10.34 17.64 -4.55
CA SER A 157 10.14 17.75 -3.10
C SER A 157 10.53 16.42 -2.42
N ALA A 158 10.95 16.50 -1.16
CA ALA A 158 11.22 15.32 -0.36
C ALA A 158 9.93 14.93 0.40
N LYS A 159 9.47 13.67 0.28
CA LYS A 159 8.21 13.18 0.90
C LYS A 159 8.09 13.43 2.43
N ARG A 160 9.18 13.74 3.14
CA ARG A 160 9.12 14.22 4.55
C ARG A 160 8.38 15.56 4.75
N PHE A 161 8.15 16.32 3.69
CA PHE A 161 7.38 17.57 3.70
C PHE A 161 5.94 17.37 3.20
N ASP A 162 5.61 16.15 2.75
CA ASP A 162 4.26 15.76 2.37
C ASP A 162 3.39 15.65 3.63
N ILE A 163 2.27 16.35 3.65
CA ILE A 163 1.29 16.29 4.74
C ILE A 163 -0.08 15.79 4.25
N SER A 164 -0.20 15.35 2.98
CA SER A 164 -1.45 14.86 2.39
C SER A 164 -2.02 13.67 3.18
N ASP A 165 -1.17 12.70 3.54
CA ASP A 165 -1.49 11.53 4.38
C ASP A 165 -2.02 11.90 5.79
N LEU A 166 -1.73 13.13 6.26
CA LEU A 166 -2.23 13.66 7.55
C LEU A 166 -3.54 14.42 7.36
N VAL A 167 -3.66 15.21 6.28
CA VAL A 167 -4.88 15.99 5.97
C VAL A 167 -6.05 15.06 5.64
N VAL A 168 -5.86 14.04 4.79
CA VAL A 168 -6.86 12.97 4.56
C VAL A 168 -7.30 12.36 5.88
N ARG A 169 -6.35 12.03 6.77
CA ARG A 169 -6.65 11.43 8.08
C ARG A 169 -7.48 12.37 8.97
N ILE A 170 -7.21 13.68 8.95
CA ILE A 170 -7.97 14.65 9.75
C ILE A 170 -9.41 14.73 9.22
N ILE A 171 -9.60 14.84 7.91
CA ILE A 171 -10.92 14.93 7.27
C ILE A 171 -11.73 13.65 7.51
N THR A 172 -11.17 12.48 7.19
CA THR A 172 -11.86 11.18 7.38
C THR A 172 -12.09 10.81 8.85
N ARG A 173 -11.43 11.47 9.79
CA ARG A 173 -11.77 11.39 11.22
C ARG A 173 -12.86 12.38 11.60
N ALA A 174 -12.87 13.59 11.04
CA ALA A 174 -13.94 14.57 11.25
C ALA A 174 -15.29 14.04 10.75
N GLU A 175 -15.34 13.51 9.53
CA GLU A 175 -16.51 12.79 8.96
C GLU A 175 -17.06 11.75 9.96
N LYS A 176 -16.21 10.81 10.40
CA LYS A 176 -16.57 9.74 11.35
C LYS A 176 -16.90 10.24 12.76
N ARG A 177 -16.53 11.47 13.12
CA ARG A 177 -16.93 12.08 14.39
C ARG A 177 -18.33 12.68 14.26
N GLU A 178 -18.67 13.32 13.15
CA GLU A 178 -20.03 13.81 12.86
C GLU A 178 -21.05 12.66 12.79
N GLU A 179 -20.68 11.50 12.20
CA GLU A 179 -21.53 10.29 12.16
C GLU A 179 -21.83 9.65 13.53
N LEU A 180 -21.08 9.97 14.58
CA LEU A 180 -21.08 9.24 15.86
C LEU A 180 -21.71 10.01 17.02
N ASN A 181 -22.42 9.30 17.91
CA ASN A 181 -22.96 9.92 19.12
C ASN A 181 -21.84 10.39 20.07
N LYS A 182 -22.11 11.43 20.87
CA LYS A 182 -21.16 12.10 21.79
C LYS A 182 -20.35 11.17 22.73
N LYS A 183 -20.88 9.99 23.07
CA LYS A 183 -20.17 8.98 23.88
C LYS A 183 -19.19 8.12 23.05
N GLN A 184 -19.49 7.89 21.77
CA GLN A 184 -18.62 7.21 20.82
C GLN A 184 -17.53 8.15 20.31
N GLN A 185 -17.86 9.42 20.03
CA GLN A 185 -16.89 10.48 19.66
C GLN A 185 -15.70 10.53 20.62
N LYS A 186 -15.95 10.62 21.94
CA LYS A 186 -14.88 10.66 22.96
C LYS A 186 -14.03 9.38 22.98
N ALA A 187 -14.64 8.21 22.83
CA ALA A 187 -13.90 6.95 22.80
C ALA A 187 -13.05 6.78 21.52
N LEU A 188 -13.51 7.33 20.40
CA LEU A 188 -12.75 7.40 19.15
C LEU A 188 -11.59 8.39 19.29
N GLU A 189 -11.84 9.60 19.80
CA GLU A 189 -10.82 10.62 20.04
C GLU A 189 -9.71 10.16 20.99
N GLU A 190 -10.06 9.52 22.11
CA GLU A 190 -9.09 8.98 23.06
C GLU A 190 -8.28 7.80 22.49
N LYS A 191 -8.78 7.12 21.44
CA LYS A 191 -8.05 6.10 20.68
C LYS A 191 -7.14 6.74 19.62
N GLU A 192 -7.64 7.76 18.92
CA GLU A 192 -6.91 8.48 17.87
C GLU A 192 -5.72 9.26 18.42
N ALA A 193 -5.88 9.94 19.57
CA ALA A 193 -4.76 10.59 20.26
C ALA A 193 -3.63 9.59 20.58
N LYS A 194 -3.98 8.41 21.08
CA LYS A 194 -3.01 7.32 21.37
C LYS A 194 -2.44 6.67 20.11
N GLU A 195 -3.09 6.80 18.95
CA GLU A 195 -2.54 6.39 17.67
C GLU A 195 -1.55 7.43 17.12
N ASP A 196 -1.86 8.72 17.27
CA ASP A 196 -1.03 9.81 16.78
C ASP A 196 0.22 10.06 17.65
N GLU A 197 0.12 10.00 18.99
CA GLU A 197 1.28 9.99 19.90
C GLU A 197 2.32 8.93 19.51
N ILE A 198 1.83 7.78 19.02
CA ILE A 198 2.65 6.64 18.61
C ILE A 198 3.11 6.77 17.15
N ALA A 199 2.43 7.57 16.32
CA ALA A 199 2.84 7.87 14.95
C ALA A 199 3.92 8.96 14.90
N GLU A 200 3.84 10.00 15.74
CA GLU A 200 4.85 11.06 15.82
C GLU A 200 6.15 10.56 16.46
N ASN A 201 6.03 9.68 17.46
CA ASN A 201 7.20 9.10 18.12
C ASN A 201 7.72 7.91 17.30
N THR A 202 8.57 8.18 16.32
CA THR A 202 9.12 7.21 15.34
C THR A 202 9.60 5.90 15.95
N ASN A 203 10.27 5.96 17.11
CA ASN A 203 10.76 4.78 17.83
C ASN A 203 9.63 3.87 18.33
N LEU A 204 8.44 4.42 18.65
CA LEU A 204 7.27 3.65 19.05
C LEU A 204 6.50 3.09 17.83
N ALA A 205 6.42 3.84 16.73
CA ALA A 205 5.86 3.35 15.46
C ALA A 205 6.62 2.12 14.93
N GLU A 206 7.95 2.21 14.85
CA GLU A 206 8.81 1.09 14.46
C GLU A 206 8.70 -0.07 15.45
N ARG A 207 8.71 0.21 16.76
CA ARG A 207 8.57 -0.82 17.80
C ARG A 207 7.21 -1.53 17.76
N LYS A 208 6.11 -0.84 17.39
CA LYS A 208 4.81 -1.49 17.12
C LYS A 208 4.91 -2.42 15.91
N LYS A 209 5.38 -1.93 14.76
CA LYS A 209 5.54 -2.76 13.55
C LYS A 209 6.39 -4.01 13.83
N ILE A 210 7.51 -3.87 14.53
CA ILE A 210 8.39 -4.97 14.95
C ILE A 210 7.70 -5.93 15.94
N LEU A 211 6.79 -5.45 16.81
CA LEU A 211 6.03 -6.30 17.71
C LEU A 211 4.91 -7.06 16.99
N ASP A 212 4.21 -6.43 16.06
CA ASP A 212 3.10 -7.04 15.34
C ASP A 212 3.61 -8.02 14.26
N GLU A 213 4.75 -7.73 13.61
CA GLU A 213 5.51 -8.70 12.80
C GLU A 213 6.00 -9.89 13.65
N LYS A 214 6.41 -9.66 14.91
CA LYS A 214 6.78 -10.75 15.83
C LYS A 214 5.56 -11.57 16.29
N LYS A 215 4.36 -10.98 16.40
CA LYS A 215 3.11 -11.71 16.69
C LYS A 215 2.73 -12.60 15.51
N SER A 216 2.58 -12.03 14.31
CA SER A 216 2.19 -12.79 13.12
C SER A 216 3.19 -13.89 12.79
N ARG A 217 4.49 -13.63 12.93
CA ARG A 217 5.53 -14.67 12.79
C ARG A 217 5.47 -15.74 13.88
N ARG A 218 5.10 -15.39 15.13
CA ARG A 218 4.86 -16.37 16.21
C ARG A 218 3.62 -17.21 15.94
N GLU A 219 2.56 -16.62 15.41
CA GLU A 219 1.32 -17.29 15.02
C GLU A 219 1.57 -18.26 13.87
N GLN A 220 2.25 -17.84 12.81
CA GLN A 220 2.71 -18.71 11.71
C GLN A 220 3.57 -19.89 12.21
N ILE A 221 4.46 -19.67 13.19
CA ILE A 221 5.27 -20.74 13.80
C ILE A 221 4.39 -21.70 14.62
N LEU A 222 3.40 -21.20 15.36
CA LEU A 222 2.45 -22.03 16.13
C LEU A 222 1.53 -22.83 15.21
N GLU A 223 1.06 -22.24 14.11
CA GLU A 223 0.21 -22.88 13.10
C GLU A 223 0.98 -23.93 12.29
N ALA A 224 2.20 -23.61 11.85
CA ALA A 224 3.11 -24.59 11.24
C ALA A 224 3.33 -25.78 12.18
N ARG A 225 3.62 -25.53 13.46
CA ARG A 225 3.81 -26.58 14.49
C ARG A 225 2.55 -27.39 14.75
N ARG A 226 1.36 -26.76 14.76
CA ARG A 226 0.06 -27.47 14.83
C ARG A 226 -0.10 -28.41 13.63
N SER A 227 0.10 -27.91 12.41
CA SER A 227 0.01 -28.72 11.18
C SER A 227 1.02 -29.88 11.15
N GLU A 228 2.20 -29.70 11.73
CA GLU A 228 3.22 -30.74 11.88
C GLU A 228 2.81 -31.79 12.91
N THR A 229 2.23 -31.38 14.05
CA THR A 229 1.69 -32.32 15.04
C THR A 229 0.47 -33.09 14.52
N GLU A 230 -0.41 -32.45 13.72
CA GLU A 230 -1.54 -33.14 13.08
C GLU A 230 -1.10 -34.14 12.02
N LYS A 231 -0.10 -33.80 11.19
CA LYS A 231 0.52 -34.74 10.26
C LYS A 231 1.10 -35.93 11.02
N LYS A 232 1.92 -35.69 12.04
CA LYS A 232 2.47 -36.76 12.90
C LYS A 232 1.40 -37.60 13.58
N ARG A 233 0.25 -37.03 13.94
CA ARG A 233 -0.89 -37.77 14.50
C ARG A 233 -1.54 -38.68 13.44
N LYS A 234 -1.79 -38.15 12.24
CA LYS A 234 -2.33 -38.91 11.10
C LYS A 234 -1.37 -40.01 10.64
N ASP A 235 -0.07 -39.72 10.53
CA ASP A 235 0.97 -40.70 10.22
C ASP A 235 1.02 -41.85 11.25
N TYR A 236 0.75 -41.54 12.53
CA TYR A 236 0.70 -42.53 13.62
C TYR A 236 -0.61 -43.34 13.59
N GLU A 237 -1.75 -42.69 13.35
CA GLU A 237 -3.05 -43.34 13.15
C GLU A 237 -3.02 -44.31 11.95
N GLU A 238 -2.42 -43.90 10.83
CA GLU A 238 -2.25 -44.73 9.64
C GLU A 238 -1.32 -45.92 9.89
N LYS A 239 -0.18 -45.71 10.57
CA LYS A 239 0.73 -46.81 10.98
C LYS A 239 0.04 -47.79 11.91
N ARG A 240 -0.74 -47.31 12.88
CA ARG A 240 -1.52 -48.15 13.79
C ARG A 240 -2.60 -48.94 13.05
N LYS A 241 -3.29 -48.33 12.07
CA LYS A 241 -4.26 -49.01 11.21
C LYS A 241 -3.60 -50.14 10.40
N LYS A 242 -2.48 -49.85 9.73
CA LYS A 242 -1.70 -50.85 8.99
C LYS A 242 -1.20 -52.00 9.88
N GLN A 243 -0.77 -51.73 11.10
CA GLN A 243 -0.37 -52.76 12.07
C GLN A 243 -1.54 -53.63 12.55
N LEU A 244 -2.77 -53.11 12.59
CA LEU A 244 -3.97 -53.89 12.89
C LEU A 244 -4.37 -54.74 11.68
N GLU A 245 -4.40 -54.16 10.48
CA GLU A 245 -4.67 -54.87 9.22
C GLU A 245 -3.65 -56.01 8.98
N GLU A 246 -2.36 -55.79 9.28
CA GLU A 246 -1.32 -56.82 9.20
C GLU A 246 -1.51 -57.93 10.25
N GLN A 247 -1.98 -57.60 11.45
CA GLN A 247 -2.30 -58.59 12.49
C GLN A 247 -3.59 -59.38 12.19
N GLU A 248 -4.56 -58.76 11.53
CA GLU A 248 -5.78 -59.43 11.06
C GLU A 248 -5.46 -60.35 9.87
N ALA A 249 -4.69 -59.88 8.88
CA ALA A 249 -4.19 -60.72 7.78
C ALA A 249 -3.40 -61.95 8.28
N LYS A 250 -2.59 -61.78 9.34
CA LYS A 250 -1.86 -62.88 10.01
C LYS A 250 -2.76 -63.84 10.81
N LYS A 251 -4.01 -63.46 11.11
CA LYS A 251 -5.01 -64.34 11.73
C LYS A 251 -5.87 -65.08 10.69
N THR A 252 -5.98 -64.57 9.47
CA THR A 252 -6.85 -65.12 8.40
C THR A 252 -6.10 -65.97 7.36
N GLY A 253 -4.92 -66.52 7.68
CA GLY A 253 -4.02 -67.13 6.69
C GLY A 253 -3.17 -68.31 7.19
N ILE A 254 -3.82 -69.46 7.35
CA ILE A 254 -3.37 -70.88 7.25
C ILE A 254 -1.85 -71.21 7.30
N THR A 255 -1.54 -72.25 8.08
CA THR A 255 -0.24 -72.93 8.27
C THR A 255 0.37 -73.58 7.01
N ILE A 256 1.70 -73.58 6.91
CA ILE A 256 2.54 -74.70 6.42
C ILE A 256 3.96 -74.57 7.02
N ASP A 257 4.72 -75.67 7.06
CA ASP A 257 5.81 -75.91 8.01
C ASP A 257 7.23 -75.45 7.57
N SER A 258 8.15 -75.58 8.52
CA SER A 258 9.54 -75.14 8.61
C SER A 258 10.51 -76.05 7.87
N SER A 259 11.50 -75.50 7.15
CA SER A 259 12.91 -75.97 7.22
C SER A 259 13.90 -74.99 6.55
N LYS A 260 15.21 -75.29 6.67
CA LYS A 260 16.35 -74.38 6.52
C LYS A 260 17.06 -74.40 5.15
N ASN A 261 17.59 -73.23 4.80
CA ASN A 261 18.88 -72.93 4.13
C ASN A 261 19.18 -73.40 2.68
N ASN A 262 19.69 -72.42 1.90
CA ASN A 262 20.81 -72.44 0.93
C ASN A 262 20.93 -73.64 -0.05
N SER A 263 21.12 -73.44 -1.37
CA SER A 263 21.99 -72.43 -2.00
C SER A 263 21.75 -72.19 -3.51
N SER A 264 22.08 -70.97 -3.96
CA SER A 264 22.75 -70.61 -5.24
C SER A 264 22.37 -71.21 -6.61
N GLN A 265 22.23 -70.27 -7.57
CA GLN A 265 22.60 -70.31 -9.00
C GLN A 265 21.71 -70.96 -10.09
N ASN A 266 21.04 -70.05 -10.83
CA ASN A 266 21.17 -69.80 -12.28
C ASN A 266 20.65 -70.79 -13.37
N ASN A 267 20.05 -70.16 -14.40
CA ASN A 267 20.08 -70.53 -15.84
C ASN A 267 19.22 -71.73 -16.34
N THR A 268 18.57 -71.72 -17.53
CA THR A 268 18.23 -70.71 -18.57
C THR A 268 17.07 -71.28 -19.46
N VAL A 269 16.55 -70.51 -20.42
CA VAL A 269 15.63 -70.87 -21.55
C VAL A 269 14.13 -70.78 -21.17
N ASN A 270 13.32 -69.77 -21.57
CA ASN A 270 12.95 -69.22 -22.90
C ASN A 270 11.88 -70.08 -23.62
N THR A 271 10.91 -69.56 -24.39
CA THR A 271 10.47 -68.17 -24.72
C THR A 271 9.23 -67.74 -23.89
N GLN A 272 8.37 -66.73 -24.16
CA GLN A 272 8.17 -65.68 -25.20
C GLN A 272 7.50 -64.47 -24.48
N SER A 273 7.47 -63.19 -24.91
CA SER A 273 7.93 -62.54 -26.15
C SER A 273 8.34 -61.06 -25.92
N VAL A 274 7.54 -60.09 -26.42
CA VAL A 274 7.66 -58.62 -26.36
C VAL A 274 6.87 -58.06 -25.16
N ASN A 275 7.25 -56.95 -24.50
CA ASN A 275 7.70 -55.68 -25.11
C ASN A 275 8.68 -54.85 -24.21
N PHE A 276 9.15 -53.71 -24.75
CA PHE A 276 10.40 -53.02 -24.35
C PHE A 276 10.42 -52.19 -23.04
N ASN A 277 11.65 -51.95 -22.54
CA ASN A 277 11.98 -51.26 -21.29
C ASN A 277 11.95 -49.71 -21.37
N LYS A 278 11.60 -49.05 -20.24
CA LYS A 278 11.99 -47.66 -19.92
C LYS A 278 11.85 -47.32 -18.43
N ARG A 279 12.79 -47.74 -17.55
CA ARG A 279 12.69 -47.42 -16.10
C ARG A 279 13.94 -47.38 -15.21
N GLU A 280 15.17 -47.31 -15.73
CA GLU A 280 16.37 -47.31 -14.87
C GLU A 280 17.02 -45.92 -14.62
N ASP A 281 16.89 -44.95 -15.54
CA ASP A 281 17.58 -43.64 -15.47
C ASP A 281 17.23 -42.76 -14.24
N LYS A 282 16.26 -43.17 -13.41
CA LYS A 282 15.61 -42.30 -12.42
C LYS A 282 16.19 -42.37 -11.00
N LYS A 283 17.09 -43.32 -10.69
CA LYS A 283 17.72 -43.39 -9.35
C LYS A 283 18.97 -42.52 -9.23
N THR A 284 19.90 -42.60 -10.18
CA THR A 284 21.23 -41.96 -10.12
C THR A 284 21.19 -40.42 -10.13
N SER A 285 20.09 -39.83 -10.62
CA SER A 285 19.89 -38.37 -10.66
C SER A 285 19.48 -37.75 -9.31
N GLN A 286 18.91 -38.53 -8.38
CA GLN A 286 18.31 -37.95 -7.17
C GLN A 286 19.32 -37.66 -6.04
N ASP A 287 20.35 -38.48 -5.87
CA ASP A 287 21.33 -38.28 -4.78
C ASP A 287 22.36 -37.19 -5.09
N SER A 288 22.84 -37.08 -6.33
CA SER A 288 23.69 -35.95 -6.75
C SER A 288 22.98 -34.60 -6.54
N THR A 289 21.69 -34.53 -6.88
CA THR A 289 20.84 -33.36 -6.66
C THR A 289 20.63 -33.03 -5.16
N ARG A 290 20.72 -34.02 -4.26
CA ARG A 290 20.70 -33.78 -2.80
C ARG A 290 22.04 -33.22 -2.32
N ILE A 291 23.15 -33.86 -2.65
CA ILE A 291 24.49 -33.48 -2.17
C ILE A 291 24.82 -32.03 -2.57
N ILE A 292 24.55 -31.65 -3.83
CA ILE A 292 24.75 -30.28 -4.33
C ILE A 292 23.90 -29.26 -3.54
N ARG A 293 22.65 -29.62 -3.19
CA ARG A 293 21.73 -28.75 -2.46
C ARG A 293 22.12 -28.57 -0.98
N GLU A 294 22.75 -29.57 -0.37
CA GLU A 294 23.24 -29.47 1.01
C GLU A 294 24.55 -28.69 1.08
N ALA A 295 25.47 -28.86 0.12
CA ALA A 295 26.67 -28.03 -0.01
C ALA A 295 26.34 -26.54 -0.15
N ALA A 296 25.47 -26.18 -1.11
CA ALA A 296 25.03 -24.79 -1.32
C ALA A 296 24.32 -24.20 -0.08
N ARG A 297 23.65 -25.03 0.73
CA ARG A 297 23.03 -24.61 1.99
C ARG A 297 24.08 -24.33 3.08
N GLN A 298 25.17 -25.09 3.13
CA GLN A 298 26.28 -24.85 4.07
C GLN A 298 27.05 -23.57 3.72
N GLU A 299 27.37 -23.35 2.44
CA GLU A 299 27.99 -22.09 1.97
C GLU A 299 27.14 -20.86 2.32
N LEU A 300 25.81 -20.95 2.14
CA LEU A 300 24.90 -19.87 2.50
C LEU A 300 24.89 -19.59 4.02
N ILE A 301 24.99 -20.63 4.85
CA ILE A 301 25.11 -20.49 6.31
C ILE A 301 26.45 -19.85 6.70
N GLU A 302 27.56 -20.26 6.09
CA GLU A 302 28.87 -19.63 6.26
C GLU A 302 28.86 -18.14 5.88
N LYS A 303 28.29 -17.79 4.72
CA LYS A 303 28.20 -16.41 4.24
C LYS A 303 27.34 -15.54 5.18
N ASN A 304 26.24 -16.09 5.69
CA ASN A 304 25.40 -15.43 6.69
C ASN A 304 26.09 -15.30 8.06
N LYS A 305 26.99 -16.22 8.43
CA LYS A 305 27.81 -16.11 9.65
C LYS A 305 28.88 -15.03 9.51
N LYS A 306 29.64 -15.04 8.41
CA LYS A 306 30.71 -14.06 8.09
C LYS A 306 30.16 -12.62 8.05
N THR A 307 29.06 -12.39 7.33
CA THR A 307 28.41 -11.06 7.29
C THR A 307 27.82 -10.61 8.64
N LEU A 308 27.42 -11.53 9.51
CA LEU A 308 26.97 -11.21 10.87
C LEU A 308 28.13 -10.86 11.80
N GLU A 309 29.30 -11.48 11.62
CA GLU A 309 30.54 -11.14 12.34
C GLU A 309 31.13 -9.79 11.86
N GLU A 310 31.12 -9.51 10.56
CA GLU A 310 31.44 -8.19 9.98
C GLU A 310 30.53 -7.11 10.55
N ARG A 311 29.20 -7.35 10.60
CA ARG A 311 28.23 -6.42 11.16
C ARG A 311 28.39 -6.21 12.67
N LYS A 312 28.91 -7.20 13.42
CA LYS A 312 29.30 -7.02 14.83
C LYS A 312 30.53 -6.12 14.96
N LYS A 313 31.60 -6.40 14.22
CA LYS A 313 32.83 -5.59 14.22
C LYS A 313 32.53 -4.11 13.87
N ALA A 314 31.72 -3.87 12.85
CA ALA A 314 31.30 -2.51 12.45
C ALA A 314 30.41 -1.80 13.50
N LEU A 315 29.73 -2.54 14.39
CA LEU A 315 29.00 -1.97 15.53
C LEU A 315 29.91 -1.68 16.73
N GLU A 316 30.93 -2.51 16.96
CA GLU A 316 31.94 -2.30 18.00
C GLU A 316 32.87 -1.13 17.66
N GLU A 317 33.29 -1.01 16.40
CA GLU A 317 34.05 0.13 15.88
C GLU A 317 33.26 1.44 16.03
N LYS A 318 31.98 1.45 15.63
CA LYS A 318 31.10 2.62 15.85
C LYS A 318 30.92 2.97 17.32
N ARG A 319 30.83 1.97 18.21
CA ARG A 319 30.79 2.20 19.68
C ARG A 319 32.10 2.81 20.20
N LYS A 320 33.26 2.32 19.74
CA LYS A 320 34.58 2.84 20.10
C LYS A 320 34.71 4.31 19.67
N LYS A 321 34.34 4.62 18.42
CA LYS A 321 34.37 5.99 17.91
C LYS A 321 33.44 6.94 18.68
N ILE A 322 32.22 6.51 19.02
CA ILE A 322 31.29 7.29 19.86
C ILE A 322 31.86 7.53 21.29
N LEU A 323 32.66 6.61 21.81
CA LEU A 323 33.33 6.77 23.11
C LEU A 323 34.47 7.79 23.02
N GLU A 324 35.28 7.70 21.96
CA GLU A 324 36.39 8.63 21.67
C GLU A 324 35.88 10.05 21.40
N ASP A 325 34.83 10.20 20.59
CA ASP A 325 34.15 11.49 20.35
C ASP A 325 33.63 12.10 21.67
N LYS A 326 33.06 11.28 22.58
CA LYS A 326 32.61 11.73 23.90
C LYS A 326 33.77 12.13 24.82
N GLU A 327 34.88 11.39 24.81
CA GLU A 327 36.03 11.73 25.65
C GLU A 327 36.73 13.01 25.17
N ALA A 328 36.86 13.18 23.85
CA ALA A 328 37.34 14.42 23.22
C ALA A 328 36.42 15.61 23.56
N GLN A 329 35.10 15.44 23.49
CA GLN A 329 34.14 16.47 23.94
C GLN A 329 34.27 16.77 25.44
N ARG A 330 34.55 15.79 26.29
CA ARG A 330 34.73 16.01 27.73
C ARG A 330 36.01 16.78 28.03
N LYS A 331 37.13 16.41 27.42
CA LYS A 331 38.41 17.13 27.51
C LYS A 331 38.28 18.57 27.02
N ALA A 332 37.63 18.79 25.88
CA ALA A 332 37.35 20.13 25.35
C ALA A 332 36.32 20.94 26.19
N GLN A 333 35.61 20.33 27.14
CA GLN A 333 34.81 21.03 28.16
C GLN A 333 35.60 21.31 29.45
N GLU A 334 36.55 20.43 29.82
CA GLU A 334 37.44 20.59 30.97
C GLU A 334 38.47 21.72 30.69
N GLU A 335 39.06 21.75 29.49
CA GLU A 335 39.95 22.85 29.04
C GLU A 335 39.25 24.22 29.01
N LYS A 336 37.95 24.25 28.64
CA LYS A 336 37.12 25.47 28.67
C LYS A 336 36.67 25.89 30.07
N LYS A 337 36.95 25.07 31.10
CA LYS A 337 36.74 25.38 32.52
C LYS A 337 38.04 25.78 33.24
N SER A 338 39.21 25.40 32.71
CA SER A 338 40.51 25.82 33.25
C SER A 338 41.06 27.13 32.65
N THR A 339 40.36 27.69 31.66
CA THR A 339 40.75 28.92 30.93
C THR A 339 39.81 30.12 31.19
N ASN A 340 38.98 30.06 32.24
CA ASN A 340 38.06 31.11 32.70
C ASN A 340 38.32 31.45 34.18
#